data_AF-A0A6A4R6T5-F1
#
_entry.id   AF-A0A6A4R6T5-F1
#
_cell.length_a   1.000
_cell.length_b   1.000
_cell.length_c   1.000
_cell.angle_alpha   90.00
_cell.angle_beta   90.00
_cell.angle_gamma   90.00
#
_symmetry.space_group_name_H-M   'P 1'
#
loop_
_entity.id
_entity.type
_entity.pdbx_description
1 polymer ?
#
loop_
_entity_poly.entity_id
_entity_poly.type
_entity_poly.pdbx_seq_one_letter_code
_entity_poly.pdbx_strand_id
1 'polypeptide(L)'
;MTSSKKTTTIRPPQNALRVKAWRDLPTNAAPARYKITGFDGRSHEIIIAKGNRIILDALVNQPVYCASSVRISDRVCILRHQYHVPIAKEMFENDTATDRAKFGVYFLSAKVERISRDGGAE
;
A
#
# COMPACT_ATOMS: atom_id res chain seq x y z
N MET A 1 -20.99 -15.66 14.45
CA MET A 1 -20.83 -14.33 15.07
C MET A 1 -20.53 -13.31 13.98
N THR A 2 -21.23 -12.20 14.05
CA THR A 2 -21.49 -11.14 13.06
C THR A 2 -20.25 -10.57 12.37
N SER A 3 -20.10 -10.81 11.05
CA SER A 3 -19.20 -9.99 10.22
C SER A 3 -20.01 -8.82 9.69
N SER A 4 -19.81 -7.66 10.33
CA SER A 4 -20.50 -6.42 10.04
C SER A 4 -20.34 -6.03 8.57
N LYS A 5 -21.45 -6.03 7.82
CA LYS A 5 -21.59 -5.34 6.54
C LYS A 5 -21.27 -3.86 6.74
N LYS A 6 -20.10 -3.39 6.32
CA LYS A 6 -19.84 -1.94 6.18
C LYS A 6 -20.40 -1.44 4.85
N THR A 7 -21.72 -1.25 4.79
CA THR A 7 -22.33 -0.30 3.85
C THR A 7 -22.15 1.09 4.43
N THR A 8 -21.03 1.74 4.14
CA THR A 8 -20.77 3.11 4.62
C THR A 8 -19.98 3.85 3.57
N THR A 9 -20.69 4.67 2.79
CA THR A 9 -20.20 5.85 2.09
C THR A 9 -18.93 5.63 1.25
N ILE A 10 -19.15 5.31 -0.03
CA ILE A 10 -18.17 4.88 -1.06
C ILE A 10 -17.19 5.99 -1.50
N ARG A 11 -16.77 6.86 -0.57
CA ARG A 11 -15.76 7.87 -0.85
C ARG A 11 -14.38 7.30 -0.49
N PRO A 12 -13.40 7.42 -1.39
CA PRO A 12 -12.04 7.01 -1.07
C PRO A 12 -11.52 7.87 0.09
N PRO A 13 -10.49 7.38 0.81
CA PRO A 13 -9.80 8.19 1.80
C PRO A 13 -9.36 9.51 1.17
N GLN A 14 -9.63 10.63 1.84
CA GLN A 14 -9.24 11.95 1.33
C GLN A 14 -7.72 12.07 1.16
N ASN A 15 -6.94 11.29 1.91
CA ASN A 15 -5.49 11.21 1.83
C ASN A 15 -4.99 10.13 0.86
N ALA A 16 -5.83 9.48 0.05
CA ALA A 16 -5.35 8.47 -0.89
C ALA A 16 -4.48 9.12 -2.00
N LEU A 17 -3.27 8.60 -2.20
CA LEU A 17 -2.30 9.10 -3.17
C LEU A 17 -2.68 8.71 -4.59
N ARG A 18 -2.93 9.71 -5.42
CA ARG A 18 -3.16 9.52 -6.84
C ARG A 18 -1.86 9.64 -7.62
N VAL A 19 -1.22 8.50 -7.84
CA VAL A 19 0.05 8.44 -8.57
C VAL A 19 -0.21 8.58 -10.07
N LYS A 20 0.29 9.65 -10.70
CA LYS A 20 0.23 9.82 -12.16
C LYS A 20 1.54 9.38 -12.82
N ALA A 21 2.67 9.62 -12.16
CA ALA A 21 4.00 9.24 -12.62
C ALA A 21 4.93 8.87 -11.45
N TRP A 22 6.10 8.31 -11.73
CA TRP A 22 7.08 7.92 -10.72
C TRP A 22 7.57 9.10 -9.86
N ARG A 23 7.46 10.33 -10.39
CA ARG A 23 7.79 11.56 -9.66
C ARG A 23 6.84 11.86 -8.50
N ASP A 24 5.62 11.32 -8.51
CA ASP A 24 4.65 11.46 -7.40
C ASP A 24 4.97 10.50 -6.24
N LEU A 25 5.91 9.58 -6.44
CA LEU A 25 6.30 8.56 -5.48
C LEU A 25 7.66 8.89 -4.85
N PRO A 26 7.96 8.31 -3.66
CA PRO A 26 9.29 8.44 -3.08
C PRO A 26 10.36 7.93 -4.06
N THR A 27 11.42 8.70 -4.25
CA THR A 27 12.47 8.40 -5.25
C THR A 27 13.51 7.41 -4.75
N ASN A 28 13.51 7.13 -3.44
CA ASN A 28 14.54 6.31 -2.82
C ASN A 28 14.28 4.81 -3.10
N ALA A 29 15.13 4.24 -3.95
CA ALA A 29 15.08 2.86 -4.41
C ALA A 29 16.04 1.92 -3.66
N ALA A 30 16.84 2.43 -2.72
CA ALA A 30 17.80 1.62 -1.96
C ALA A 30 17.10 0.50 -1.18
N PRO A 31 17.72 -0.66 -0.93
CA PRO A 31 17.13 -1.72 -0.13
C PRO A 31 16.74 -1.24 1.27
N ALA A 32 15.55 -1.61 1.74
CA ALA A 32 15.07 -1.31 3.09
C ALA A 32 14.38 -2.53 3.70
N ARG A 33 14.50 -2.66 5.03
CA ARG A 33 13.84 -3.71 5.82
C ARG A 33 12.48 -3.23 6.30
N TYR A 34 11.50 -4.12 6.25
CA TYR A 34 10.15 -3.86 6.73
C TYR A 34 9.71 -5.00 7.63
N LYS A 35 9.10 -4.66 8.78
CA LYS A 35 8.41 -5.57 9.66
C LYS A 35 6.94 -5.58 9.31
N ILE A 36 6.42 -6.75 9.00
CA ILE A 36 5.01 -6.96 8.68
C ILE A 36 4.40 -7.75 9.81
N THR A 37 3.45 -7.16 10.51
CA THR A 37 2.72 -7.81 11.60
C THR A 37 1.32 -8.14 11.09
N GLY A 38 1.05 -9.43 10.91
CA GLY A 38 -0.24 -9.95 10.47
C GLY A 38 -1.29 -9.89 11.58
N PHE A 39 -2.54 -10.21 11.23
CA PHE A 39 -3.66 -10.17 12.17
C PHE A 39 -3.58 -11.24 13.28
N ASP A 40 -2.89 -12.37 13.05
CA ASP A 40 -2.64 -13.38 14.10
C ASP A 40 -1.53 -12.97 15.08
N GLY A 41 -0.94 -11.77 14.89
CA GLY A 41 0.14 -11.26 15.73
C GLY A 41 1.53 -11.74 15.32
N ARG A 42 1.65 -12.71 14.39
CA ARG A 42 2.96 -13.06 13.83
C ARG A 42 3.51 -11.91 13.01
N SER A 43 4.75 -11.56 13.30
CA SER A 43 5.52 -10.63 12.50
C SER A 43 6.62 -11.34 11.72
N HIS A 44 6.83 -10.94 10.48
CA HIS A 44 7.97 -11.36 9.68
C HIS A 44 8.66 -10.14 9.07
N GLU A 45 9.95 -10.28 8.78
CA GLU A 45 10.76 -9.24 8.20
C GLU A 45 11.02 -9.52 6.72
N ILE A 46 10.95 -8.49 5.90
CA ILE A 46 11.27 -8.57 4.48
C ILE A 46 12.23 -7.47 4.09
N ILE A 47 13.04 -7.74 3.06
CA ILE A 47 13.91 -6.74 2.43
C ILE A 47 13.32 -6.42 1.07
N ILE A 48 12.98 -5.15 0.84
CA ILE A 48 12.49 -4.68 -0.44
C ILE A 48 13.42 -3.61 -1.00
N ALA A 49 13.70 -3.67 -2.30
CA ALA A 49 14.47 -2.68 -3.03
C ALA A 49 13.72 -2.22 -4.30
N LYS A 50 14.29 -1.22 -4.99
CA LYS A 50 13.84 -0.73 -6.30
C LYS A 50 12.38 -0.25 -6.28
N GLY A 51 11.67 -0.36 -7.41
CA GLY A 51 10.29 0.08 -7.54
C GLY A 51 9.32 -0.58 -6.55
N ASN A 52 9.59 -1.82 -6.11
CA ASN A 52 8.75 -2.47 -5.10
C ASN A 52 8.81 -1.73 -3.76
N ARG A 53 10.00 -1.23 -3.38
CA ARG A 53 10.17 -0.45 -2.15
C ARG A 53 9.40 0.85 -2.28
N ILE A 54 9.56 1.55 -3.39
CA ILE A 54 8.90 2.84 -3.63
C ILE A 54 7.38 2.73 -3.45
N ILE A 55 6.78 1.66 -3.99
CA ILE A 55 5.34 1.40 -3.83
C ILE A 55 4.98 1.02 -2.40
N LEU A 56 5.78 0.19 -1.73
CA LEU A 56 5.53 -0.17 -0.34
C LEU A 56 5.62 1.06 0.58
N ASP A 57 6.63 1.90 0.38
CA ASP A 57 6.84 3.12 1.15
C ASP A 57 5.66 4.10 0.96
N ALA A 58 5.19 4.26 -0.27
CA ALA A 58 3.99 5.04 -0.55
C ALA A 58 2.76 4.46 0.18
N LEU A 59 2.55 3.14 0.14
CA LEU A 59 1.44 2.46 0.82
C LEU A 59 1.52 2.55 2.35
N VAL A 60 2.73 2.56 2.93
CA VAL A 60 2.95 2.75 4.37
C VAL A 60 2.58 4.17 4.79
N ASN A 61 2.86 5.18 3.97
CA ASN A 61 2.50 6.57 4.26
C ASN A 61 1.00 6.83 4.08
N GLN A 62 0.40 6.35 2.99
CA GLN A 62 -1.01 6.57 2.69
C GLN A 62 -1.57 5.55 1.67
N PRO A 63 -2.89 5.35 1.60
CA PRO A 63 -3.51 4.47 0.61
C PRO A 63 -3.21 4.94 -0.82
N VAL A 64 -3.08 4.02 -1.79
CA VAL A 64 -2.66 4.36 -3.17
C VAL A 64 -3.70 3.95 -4.20
N TYR A 65 -4.04 4.83 -5.14
CA TYR A 65 -4.96 4.52 -6.23
C TYR A 65 -4.37 3.49 -7.20
N CYS A 66 -5.17 2.49 -7.58
CA CYS A 66 -4.79 1.46 -8.55
C CYS A 66 -4.68 2.00 -9.99
N ALA A 67 -5.47 3.02 -10.32
CA ALA A 67 -5.50 3.63 -11.65
C ALA A 67 -4.27 4.54 -11.84
N SER A 68 -3.13 3.93 -12.16
CA SER A 68 -1.86 4.64 -12.31
C SER A 68 -1.05 4.15 -13.50
N SER A 69 -0.39 5.07 -14.22
CA SER A 69 0.43 4.78 -15.40
C SER A 69 1.73 4.03 -15.07
N VAL A 70 2.13 3.96 -13.79
CA VAL A 70 3.39 3.32 -13.37
C VAL A 70 3.24 1.83 -13.03
N ARG A 71 2.12 1.19 -13.45
CA ARG A 71 1.85 -0.24 -13.23
C ARG A 71 1.94 -0.65 -11.75
N ILE A 72 1.30 0.13 -10.88
CA ILE A 72 1.25 -0.15 -9.42
C ILE A 72 0.69 -1.54 -9.13
N SER A 73 -0.30 -2.02 -9.93
CA SER A 73 -0.88 -3.35 -9.76
C SER A 73 0.13 -4.49 -9.86
N ASP A 74 1.11 -4.38 -10.77
CA ASP A 74 2.16 -5.39 -10.97
C ASP A 74 3.06 -5.49 -9.73
N ARG A 75 3.47 -4.32 -9.23
CA ARG A 75 4.27 -4.19 -8.01
C ARG A 75 3.52 -4.69 -6.77
N VAL A 76 2.25 -4.32 -6.63
CA VAL A 76 1.39 -4.80 -5.55
C VAL A 76 1.19 -6.31 -5.62
N CYS A 77 1.07 -6.88 -6.81
CA CYS A 77 0.99 -8.34 -7.00
C CYS A 77 2.25 -9.02 -6.46
N ILE A 78 3.43 -8.52 -6.81
CA ILE A 78 4.71 -9.03 -6.28
C ILE A 78 4.77 -8.89 -4.77
N LEU A 79 4.43 -7.72 -4.21
CA LEU A 79 4.42 -7.48 -2.77
C LEU A 79 3.49 -8.48 -2.04
N ARG A 80 2.29 -8.69 -2.58
CA ARG A 80 1.29 -9.57 -1.96
C ARG A 80 1.65 -11.05 -2.08
N HIS A 81 2.12 -11.50 -3.24
CA HIS A 81 2.34 -12.92 -3.51
C HIS A 81 3.74 -13.41 -3.14
N GLN A 82 4.79 -12.61 -3.39
CA GLN A 82 6.17 -13.03 -3.11
C GLN A 82 6.63 -12.61 -1.72
N TYR A 83 6.22 -11.43 -1.25
CA TYR A 83 6.65 -10.88 0.04
C TYR A 83 5.59 -10.99 1.12
N HIS A 84 4.46 -11.64 0.82
CA HIS A 84 3.33 -11.84 1.74
C HIS A 84 2.85 -10.54 2.42
N VAL A 85 2.98 -9.40 1.74
CA VAL A 85 2.51 -8.12 2.28
C VAL A 85 0.98 -8.12 2.31
N PRO A 86 0.35 -7.81 3.46
CA PRO A 86 -1.10 -7.83 3.62
C PRO A 86 -1.72 -6.59 2.98
N ILE A 87 -1.75 -6.56 1.65
CA ILE A 87 -2.36 -5.48 0.87
C ILE A 87 -3.81 -5.86 0.54
N ALA A 88 -4.75 -5.08 1.07
CA ALA A 88 -6.15 -5.12 0.68
C ALA A 88 -6.41 -4.20 -0.52
N LYS A 89 -7.40 -4.57 -1.32
CA LYS A 89 -7.92 -3.75 -2.41
C LYS A 89 -9.39 -3.53 -2.17
N GLU A 90 -9.80 -2.28 -2.07
CA GLU A 90 -11.20 -1.91 -2.01
C GLU A 90 -11.60 -1.21 -3.31
N MET A 91 -12.82 -1.48 -3.78
CA MET A 91 -13.38 -0.83 -4.96
C MET A 91 -14.31 0.29 -4.52
N PHE A 92 -14.12 1.45 -5.13
CA PHE A 92 -14.91 2.64 -4.95
C PHE A 92 -15.58 3.02 -6.27
N GLU A 93 -16.64 3.80 -6.20
CA GLU A 93 -17.48 4.19 -7.34
C GLU A 93 -17.57 5.72 -7.40
N ASN A 94 -17.87 6.26 -8.58
CA ASN A 94 -17.99 7.71 -8.83
C ASN A 94 -16.68 8.48 -8.57
N ASP A 95 -15.63 8.22 -9.34
CA ASP A 95 -14.39 9.01 -9.25
C ASP A 95 -14.63 10.43 -9.79
N THR A 96 -14.83 11.40 -8.90
CA THR A 96 -15.11 12.79 -9.27
C THR A 96 -14.00 13.47 -10.07
N ALA A 97 -12.80 12.87 -10.12
CA ALA A 97 -11.64 13.45 -10.78
C ALA A 97 -11.27 12.77 -12.12
N THR A 98 -11.88 11.64 -12.48
CA THR A 98 -11.71 10.99 -13.80
C THR A 98 -13.01 10.53 -14.43
N ASP A 99 -14.16 10.85 -13.81
CA ASP A 99 -15.48 10.44 -14.27
C ASP A 99 -15.61 8.92 -14.46
N ARG A 100 -14.78 8.15 -13.77
CA ARG A 100 -14.78 6.69 -13.87
C ARG A 100 -15.88 6.12 -12.99
N ALA A 101 -16.68 5.22 -13.59
CA ALA A 101 -17.73 4.50 -12.89
C ALA A 101 -17.19 3.74 -11.66
N LYS A 102 -16.02 3.10 -11.78
CA LYS A 102 -15.38 2.34 -10.69
C LYS A 102 -13.86 2.50 -10.70
N PHE A 103 -13.27 2.51 -9.51
CA PHE A 103 -11.81 2.54 -9.31
C PHE A 103 -11.41 1.76 -8.06
N GLY A 104 -10.19 1.23 -8.04
CA GLY A 104 -9.65 0.51 -6.89
C GLY A 104 -8.64 1.34 -6.13
N VAL A 105 -8.62 1.24 -4.81
CA VAL A 105 -7.57 1.80 -3.94
C VAL A 105 -6.96 0.65 -3.14
N TYR A 106 -5.63 0.68 -3.02
CA TYR A 106 -4.84 -0.29 -2.25
C TYR A 106 -4.58 0.24 -0.84
N PHE A 107 -4.72 -0.65 0.13
CA PHE A 107 -4.57 -0.39 1.55
C PHE A 107 -3.71 -1.47 2.19
N LEU A 108 -2.99 -1.10 3.25
CA LEU A 108 -2.39 -2.09 4.13
C LEU A 108 -3.45 -2.58 5.12
N SER A 109 -3.77 -3.86 5.04
CA SER A 109 -4.73 -4.54 5.92
C SER A 109 -4.12 -4.93 7.27
N ALA A 110 -2.80 -4.82 7.42
CA ALA A 110 -2.09 -5.10 8.66
C ALA A 110 -0.93 -4.10 8.86
N LYS A 111 -0.29 -4.17 10.02
CA LYS A 111 0.76 -3.22 10.39
C LYS A 111 2.04 -3.52 9.59
N VAL A 112 2.48 -2.55 8.80
CA VAL A 112 3.76 -2.62 8.08
C VAL A 112 4.59 -1.43 8.49
N GLU A 113 5.77 -1.71 9.05
CA GLU A 113 6.66 -0.69 9.59
C GLU A 113 8.04 -0.84 8.97
N ARG A 114 8.64 0.27 8.56
CA ARG A 114 10.03 0.26 8.11
C ARG A 114 10.94 0.08 9.32
N ILE A 115 11.83 -0.91 9.25
CA ILE A 115 12.86 -1.10 10.25
C ILE A 115 14.04 -0.22 9.83
N SER A 116 14.09 0.98 10.39
CA SER A 116 15.31 1.77 10.38
C SER A 116 16.31 1.03 11.25
N ARG A 117 17.49 0.72 10.71
CA ARG A 117 18.62 0.28 11.52
C ARG A 117 19.20 1.52 12.23
N ASP A 118 18.38 2.16 13.04
CA ASP A 118 18.86 3.03 14.11
C ASP A 118 18.84 2.14 15.37
N GLY A 119 19.78 1.19 15.38
CA GLY A 119 20.27 0.70 16.65
C GLY A 119 21.07 1.88 17.18
N GLY A 120 20.43 2.66 18.05
CA GLY A 120 21.10 3.67 18.84
C GLY A 120 22.37 3.08 19.40
N ALA A 121 23.46 3.81 19.21
CA ALA A 121 24.59 3.71 20.11
C ALA A 121 24.05 3.99 21.52
N GLU A 122 24.29 3.06 22.43
CA GLU A 122 24.55 3.36 23.83
C GLU A 122 25.96 2.87 24.14
#